data_AF-B6TJ90-F1
#
_entry.id   AF-B6TJ90-F1
#
_cell.length_a   1.000
_cell.length_b   1.000
_cell.length_c   1.000
_cell.angle_alpha   90.00
_cell.angle_beta   90.00
_cell.angle_gamma   90.00
#
_symmetry.space_group_name_H-M   'P 1'
#
loop_
_entity.id
_entity.type
_entity.pdbx_description
1 polymer ?
#
loop_
_entity_poly.entity_id
_entity_poly.type
_entity_poly.pdbx_seq_one_letter_code
_entity_poly.pdbx_strand_id
1 'polypeptide(L)'
;MSWQAYVDDHLLCDIEGQHLSAAAIVGHDGSVWAQSENFPELKPEEVAGMIKDFDEPGTLAPTGLFVGGTKYMVIQGEPGVVIRGKKGTGLGKGGAKRHRKVLRDNIQGITKPAIRRLARRGGVKRISGLIYEETRGVLKIFLENVIRDAVTYTEHARRKTVTAMDVVYALKRQGRTLYGFGG
;
A
#
# COMPACT_ATOMS: atom_id res chain seq x y z
N MET A 1 -9.28 -46.45 -3.05
CA MET A 1 -8.13 -45.56 -2.83
C MET A 1 -8.10 -45.20 -1.35
N SER A 2 -6.93 -45.16 -0.72
CA SER A 2 -6.80 -44.70 0.66
C SER A 2 -6.88 -43.17 0.71
N TRP A 3 -7.29 -42.60 1.84
CA TRP A 3 -7.28 -41.15 2.04
C TRP A 3 -5.87 -40.56 1.90
N GLN A 4 -4.84 -41.31 2.29
CA GLN A 4 -3.45 -40.90 2.13
C GLN A 4 -3.04 -40.76 0.66
N ALA A 5 -3.36 -41.76 -0.17
CA ALA A 5 -3.09 -41.68 -1.62
C ALA A 5 -3.83 -40.49 -2.27
N TYR A 6 -4.99 -40.11 -1.74
CA TYR A 6 -5.69 -38.91 -2.23
C TYR A 6 -4.92 -37.62 -1.93
N VAL A 7 -4.39 -37.47 -0.71
CA VAL A 7 -3.57 -36.29 -0.35
C VAL A 7 -2.31 -36.24 -1.20
N ASP A 8 -1.61 -37.37 -1.31
CA ASP A 8 -0.31 -37.42 -1.98
C ASP A 8 -0.44 -37.23 -3.50
N ASP A 9 -1.41 -37.91 -4.14
CA ASP A 9 -1.54 -37.92 -5.60
C ASP A 9 -2.39 -36.77 -6.15
N HIS A 10 -3.34 -36.23 -5.37
CA HIS A 10 -4.32 -35.25 -5.87
C HIS A 10 -4.24 -33.87 -5.21
N LEU A 11 -3.72 -33.75 -3.98
CA LEU A 11 -3.57 -32.45 -3.32
C LEU A 11 -2.13 -31.92 -3.40
N LEU A 12 -1.14 -32.79 -3.24
CA LEU A 12 0.29 -32.44 -3.33
C LEU A 12 0.88 -32.57 -4.74
N CYS A 13 0.04 -32.76 -5.75
CA CYS A 13 0.49 -32.85 -7.13
C CYS A 13 1.12 -31.55 -7.62
N ASP A 14 2.00 -31.67 -8.62
CA ASP A 14 2.58 -30.52 -9.30
C ASP A 14 1.55 -29.88 -10.25
N ILE A 15 1.29 -28.59 -10.05
CA ILE A 15 0.43 -27.76 -10.89
C ILE A 15 1.30 -26.65 -11.48
N GLU A 16 1.60 -26.74 -12.77
CA GLU A 16 2.35 -25.73 -13.52
C GLU A 16 3.73 -25.37 -12.90
N GLY A 17 4.42 -26.36 -12.33
CA GLY A 17 5.73 -26.18 -11.68
C GLY A 17 5.62 -25.64 -10.24
N GLN A 18 4.43 -25.67 -9.65
CA GLN A 18 4.17 -25.28 -8.26
C GLN A 18 3.55 -26.44 -7.50
N HIS A 19 3.93 -26.59 -6.24
CA HIS A 19 3.37 -27.60 -5.34
C HIS A 19 2.90 -26.96 -4.04
N LEU A 20 1.87 -27.54 -3.41
CA LEU A 20 1.46 -27.13 -2.06
C LEU A 20 2.57 -27.45 -1.06
N SER A 21 2.73 -26.60 -0.04
CA SER A 21 3.69 -26.83 1.05
C SER A 21 3.19 -27.84 2.08
N ALA A 22 1.87 -27.92 2.27
CA ALA A 22 1.20 -28.87 3.15
C ALA A 22 -0.27 -29.04 2.72
N ALA A 23 -0.83 -30.22 2.94
CA ALA A 23 -2.23 -30.54 2.66
C ALA A 23 -2.77 -31.57 3.67
N ALA A 24 -4.07 -31.53 3.95
CA ALA A 24 -4.73 -32.52 4.80
C ALA A 24 -6.22 -32.64 4.47
N ILE A 25 -6.80 -33.78 4.85
CA ILE A 25 -8.23 -34.05 4.86
C ILE A 25 -8.62 -34.29 6.32
N VAL A 26 -9.47 -33.41 6.85
CA VAL A 26 -9.85 -33.39 8.26
C VAL A 26 -11.37 -33.42 8.35
N GLY A 27 -11.91 -34.28 9.20
CA GLY A 27 -13.33 -34.33 9.52
C GLY A 27 -13.80 -33.08 10.29
N HIS A 28 -15.10 -32.83 10.26
CA HIS A 28 -15.68 -31.68 10.98
C HIS A 28 -15.59 -31.82 12.51
N ASP A 29 -15.30 -33.01 13.01
CA ASP A 29 -14.98 -33.27 14.42
C ASP A 29 -13.51 -32.96 14.78
N GLY A 30 -12.70 -32.57 13.80
CA GLY A 30 -11.25 -32.37 13.95
C GLY A 30 -10.43 -33.65 13.78
N SER A 31 -11.06 -34.78 13.46
CA SER A 31 -10.33 -36.03 13.19
C SER A 31 -9.54 -35.93 11.87
N VAL A 32 -8.25 -36.25 11.90
CA VAL A 32 -7.42 -36.23 10.69
C VAL A 32 -7.57 -37.56 9.96
N TRP A 33 -8.06 -37.54 8.73
CA TRP A 33 -8.21 -38.74 7.90
C TRP A 33 -6.97 -39.02 7.06
N ALA A 34 -6.28 -37.97 6.62
CA ALA A 34 -4.97 -38.03 5.98
C ALA A 34 -4.30 -36.65 6.01
N GLN A 35 -2.97 -36.61 6.05
CA GLN A 35 -2.21 -35.37 6.03
C GLN A 35 -0.81 -35.56 5.44
N SER A 36 -0.24 -34.47 4.92
CA SER A 36 1.17 -34.40 4.52
C SER A 36 2.09 -34.36 5.74
N GLU A 37 3.34 -34.79 5.61
CA GLU A 37 4.34 -34.79 6.71
C GLU A 37 4.51 -33.44 7.41
N ASN A 38 4.41 -32.33 6.65
CA ASN A 38 4.61 -30.97 7.16
C ASN A 38 3.31 -30.25 7.53
N PHE A 39 2.19 -30.96 7.66
CA PHE A 39 0.92 -30.33 8.01
C PHE A 39 0.90 -29.92 9.50
N PRO A 40 0.58 -28.65 9.82
CA PRO A 40 0.55 -28.20 11.20
C PRO A 40 -0.61 -28.82 11.98
N GLU A 41 -0.38 -29.12 13.26
CA GLU A 41 -1.41 -29.67 14.15
C GLU A 41 -2.51 -28.64 14.42
N LEU A 42 -3.76 -28.98 14.06
CA LEU A 42 -4.93 -28.13 14.27
C LEU A 42 -5.43 -28.24 15.70
N LYS A 43 -5.67 -27.10 16.35
CA LYS A 43 -6.32 -27.11 17.67
C LYS A 43 -7.85 -27.25 17.51
N PRO A 44 -8.55 -27.89 18.47
CA PRO A 44 -10.02 -28.01 18.41
C PRO A 44 -10.75 -26.67 18.26
N GLU A 45 -10.22 -25.61 18.89
CA GLU A 45 -10.75 -24.25 18.78
C GLU A 45 -10.64 -23.68 17.36
N GLU A 46 -9.58 -24.03 16.63
CA GLU A 46 -9.37 -23.58 15.25
C GLU A 46 -10.37 -24.26 14.31
N VAL A 47 -10.59 -25.57 14.48
CA VAL A 47 -11.58 -26.33 13.70
C VAL A 47 -13.00 -25.82 13.96
N ALA A 48 -13.36 -25.61 15.23
CA ALA A 48 -14.65 -25.03 15.60
C ALA A 48 -14.85 -23.63 15.00
N GLY A 49 -13.80 -22.81 14.98
CA GLY A 49 -13.83 -21.49 14.34
C GLY A 49 -14.04 -21.56 12.82
N MET A 50 -13.41 -22.51 12.13
CA MET A 50 -13.58 -22.72 10.69
C MET A 50 -15.02 -23.16 10.36
N ILE A 51 -15.56 -24.12 11.12
CA ILE A 51 -16.94 -24.60 10.93
C ILE A 51 -17.94 -23.47 11.17
N LYS A 52 -17.71 -22.67 12.23
CA LYS A 52 -18.53 -21.49 12.48
C LYS A 52 -18.51 -20.49 11.33
N ASP A 53 -17.38 -20.30 10.64
CA ASP A 53 -17.30 -19.41 9.47
C ASP A 53 -17.97 -20.00 8.23
N PHE A 54 -18.08 -21.33 8.13
CA PHE A 54 -18.92 -21.97 7.11
C PHE A 54 -20.42 -21.77 7.39
N ASP A 55 -20.85 -21.92 8.64
CA ASP A 55 -22.25 -21.73 9.06
C ASP A 55 -22.65 -20.23 9.02
N GLU A 56 -21.75 -19.35 9.47
CA GLU A 56 -21.91 -17.90 9.56
C GLU A 56 -20.74 -17.21 8.82
N PRO A 57 -20.86 -16.98 7.50
CA PRO A 57 -19.80 -16.39 6.70
C PRO A 57 -19.32 -15.02 7.22
N GLY A 58 -18.02 -14.91 7.49
CA GLY A 58 -17.36 -13.67 7.90
C GLY A 58 -17.07 -13.55 9.39
N THR A 59 -17.39 -14.58 10.19
CA THR A 59 -17.05 -14.61 11.63
C THR A 59 -15.54 -14.64 11.87
N LEU A 60 -14.74 -15.20 10.96
CA LEU A 60 -13.27 -15.19 11.04
C LEU A 60 -12.62 -13.95 10.44
N ALA A 61 -13.34 -13.10 9.71
CA ALA A 61 -12.78 -11.89 9.12
C ALA A 61 -12.17 -10.90 10.15
N PRO A 62 -12.82 -10.58 11.29
CA PRO A 62 -12.25 -9.65 12.28
C PRO A 62 -11.13 -10.26 13.14
N THR A 63 -11.20 -11.55 13.45
CA THR A 63 -10.26 -12.25 14.35
C THR A 63 -9.06 -12.85 13.62
N GLY A 64 -9.27 -13.26 12.37
CA GLY A 64 -8.34 -13.99 11.51
C GLY A 64 -8.50 -15.50 11.59
N LEU A 65 -8.10 -16.19 10.51
CA LEU A 65 -8.06 -17.64 10.42
C LEU A 65 -6.79 -18.16 11.09
N PHE A 66 -6.89 -19.10 12.03
CA PHE A 66 -5.73 -19.71 12.68
C PHE A 66 -5.58 -21.16 12.22
N VAL A 67 -4.35 -21.55 11.86
CA VAL A 67 -3.99 -22.91 11.46
C VAL A 67 -2.68 -23.26 12.16
N GLY A 68 -2.73 -24.15 13.16
CA GLY A 68 -1.58 -24.53 13.98
C GLY A 68 -0.92 -23.34 14.68
N GLY A 69 -1.72 -22.48 15.28
CA GLY A 69 -1.29 -21.27 15.98
C GLY A 69 -0.82 -20.13 15.06
N THR A 70 -0.71 -20.35 13.76
CA THR A 70 -0.36 -19.32 12.80
C THR A 70 -1.61 -18.56 12.36
N LYS A 71 -1.61 -17.23 12.48
CA LYS A 71 -2.67 -16.35 11.98
C LYS A 71 -2.56 -16.07 10.48
N TYR A 72 -3.67 -16.21 9.77
CA TYR A 72 -3.90 -15.86 8.37
C TYR A 72 -4.97 -14.76 8.30
N MET A 73 -4.77 -13.77 7.42
CA MET A 73 -5.80 -12.78 7.12
C MET A 73 -6.83 -13.39 6.19
N VAL A 74 -8.11 -13.39 6.59
CA VAL A 74 -9.21 -13.86 5.74
C VAL A 74 -9.33 -12.93 4.53
N ILE A 75 -9.38 -13.51 3.33
CA ILE A 75 -9.59 -12.80 2.06
C ILE A 75 -10.87 -13.33 1.41
N GLN A 76 -11.28 -12.72 0.29
CA GLN A 76 -12.52 -13.07 -0.39
C GLN A 76 -12.53 -14.55 -0.84
N GLY A 77 -13.37 -15.33 -0.16
CA GLY A 77 -13.73 -16.71 -0.51
C GLY A 77 -15.19 -16.81 -0.98
N GLU A 78 -15.69 -18.04 -1.09
CA GLU A 78 -17.10 -18.33 -1.41
C GLU A 78 -17.87 -18.63 -0.11
N PRO A 79 -18.88 -17.82 0.26
CA PRO A 79 -19.63 -18.00 1.51
C PRO A 79 -20.20 -19.42 1.63
N GLY A 80 -19.90 -20.10 2.73
CA GLY A 80 -20.38 -21.47 3.01
C GLY A 80 -19.71 -22.57 2.19
N VAL A 81 -18.73 -22.27 1.33
CA VAL A 81 -18.07 -23.26 0.45
C VAL A 81 -16.54 -23.22 0.55
N VAL A 82 -15.93 -22.02 0.56
CA VAL A 82 -14.46 -21.87 0.57
C VAL A 82 -14.02 -20.72 1.46
N ILE A 83 -13.20 -21.01 2.46
CA ILE A 83 -12.46 -20.01 3.24
C ILE A 83 -11.07 -19.85 2.64
N ARG A 84 -10.66 -18.60 2.35
CA ARG A 84 -9.32 -18.29 1.84
C ARG A 84 -8.57 -17.42 2.86
N GLY A 85 -7.35 -17.83 3.19
CA GLY A 85 -6.46 -17.10 4.11
C GLY A 85 -5.15 -16.70 3.44
N LYS A 86 -4.63 -15.51 3.76
CA LYS A 86 -3.32 -15.05 3.32
C LYS A 86 -2.39 -14.84 4.53
N LYS A 87 -1.25 -15.54 4.53
CA LYS A 87 -0.11 -15.31 5.44
C LYS A 87 1.01 -14.63 4.65
N GLY A 88 1.37 -13.42 5.07
CA GLY A 88 2.30 -12.55 4.36
C GLY A 88 2.08 -11.10 4.76
N THR A 89 2.93 -10.17 4.32
CA THR A 89 3.02 -8.76 4.77
C THR A 89 1.72 -7.96 4.54
N GLY A 90 0.70 -8.23 5.34
CA GLY A 90 -0.35 -7.31 5.70
C GLY A 90 0.15 -6.48 6.87
N LEU A 91 0.42 -5.20 6.60
CA LEU A 91 0.63 -4.07 7.51
C LEU A 91 0.68 -4.44 9.01
N GLY A 92 1.80 -5.02 9.44
CA GLY A 92 2.09 -5.22 10.84
C GLY A 92 2.15 -3.87 11.56
N LYS A 93 1.55 -3.81 12.75
CA LYS A 93 1.88 -2.80 13.75
C LYS A 93 3.38 -2.90 14.03
N GLY A 94 4.17 -2.02 13.43
CA GLY A 94 5.63 -1.96 13.62
C GLY A 94 6.39 -1.58 12.35
N GLY A 95 6.68 -0.28 12.21
CA GLY A 95 7.89 0.19 11.52
C GLY A 95 8.11 -0.25 10.07
N ALA A 96 7.09 -0.22 9.21
CA ALA A 96 7.34 -0.26 7.77
C ALA A 96 8.20 0.96 7.39
N LYS A 97 9.51 0.76 7.15
CA LYS A 97 10.34 1.78 6.51
C LYS A 97 9.74 2.05 5.14
N ARG A 98 9.06 3.19 5.03
CA ARG A 98 8.48 3.67 3.78
C ARG A 98 9.65 3.84 2.82
N HIS A 99 9.77 2.95 1.83
CA HIS A 99 10.66 3.21 0.70
C HIS A 99 10.25 4.57 0.13
N ARG A 100 11.21 5.51 0.08
CA ARG A 100 10.99 6.85 -0.44
C ARG A 100 10.43 6.69 -1.86
N LYS A 101 9.21 7.19 -2.10
CA LYS A 101 8.61 7.18 -3.44
C LYS A 101 9.61 7.81 -4.39
N VAL A 102 9.96 7.09 -5.46
CA VAL A 102 10.76 7.66 -6.54
C VAL A 102 9.88 8.72 -7.21
N LEU A 103 10.24 9.99 -7.05
CA LEU A 103 9.55 11.09 -7.71
C LEU A 103 9.93 11.05 -9.20
N ARG A 104 8.96 10.83 -10.08
CA ARG A 104 9.12 10.90 -11.55
C ARG A 104 8.06 11.84 -12.11
N ASP A 105 8.48 12.82 -12.90
CA ASP A 105 7.64 13.71 -13.73
C ASP A 105 6.35 14.26 -13.09
N ASN A 106 6.42 14.63 -11.81
CA ASN A 106 5.29 15.24 -11.08
C ASN A 106 4.82 16.57 -11.68
N ILE A 107 5.59 17.16 -12.62
CA ILE A 107 5.21 18.39 -13.31
C ILE A 107 3.90 18.24 -14.08
N GLN A 108 3.59 17.03 -14.57
CA GLN A 108 2.31 16.73 -15.22
C GLN A 108 1.13 16.71 -14.24
N GLY A 109 1.40 16.59 -12.93
CA GLY A 109 0.42 16.77 -11.86
C GLY A 109 -0.13 18.20 -11.77
N ILE A 110 0.54 19.19 -12.36
CA ILE A 110 -0.03 20.51 -12.61
C ILE A 110 -0.96 20.40 -13.82
N THR A 111 -2.23 20.12 -13.55
CA THR A 111 -3.22 19.78 -14.59
C THR A 111 -3.68 21.00 -15.41
N LYS A 112 -4.13 20.77 -16.65
CA LYS A 112 -4.69 21.82 -17.52
C LYS A 112 -5.80 22.65 -16.84
N PRO A 113 -6.73 22.07 -16.05
CA PRO A 113 -7.71 22.84 -15.29
C PRO A 113 -7.08 23.76 -14.24
N ALA A 114 -6.00 23.37 -13.56
CA ALA A 114 -5.32 24.21 -12.58
C ALA A 114 -4.68 25.44 -13.27
N ILE A 115 -3.98 25.22 -14.38
CA ILE A 115 -3.41 26.28 -15.22
C ILE A 115 -4.52 27.23 -15.71
N ARG A 116 -5.67 26.68 -16.14
CA ARG A 116 -6.82 27.48 -16.55
C ARG A 116 -7.34 28.35 -15.40
N ARG A 117 -7.47 27.81 -14.18
CA ARG A 117 -7.90 28.60 -13.00
C ARG A 117 -6.94 29.76 -12.70
N LEU A 118 -5.63 29.54 -12.78
CA LEU A 118 -4.63 30.59 -12.61
C LEU A 118 -4.73 31.68 -13.69
N ALA A 119 -4.80 31.28 -14.97
CA ALA A 119 -4.93 32.22 -16.08
C ALA A 119 -6.23 33.02 -16.00
N ARG A 120 -7.34 32.40 -15.57
CA ARG A 120 -8.62 33.10 -15.37
C ARG A 120 -8.53 34.12 -14.23
N ARG A 121 -7.85 33.82 -13.13
CA ARG A 121 -7.56 34.80 -12.07
C ARG A 121 -6.75 35.97 -12.59
N GLY A 122 -5.84 35.73 -13.54
CA GLY A 122 -5.10 36.77 -14.26
C GLY A 122 -5.89 37.48 -15.37
N GLY A 123 -7.20 37.26 -15.50
CA GLY A 123 -8.03 37.94 -16.51
C GLY A 123 -7.88 37.42 -17.95
N VAL A 124 -7.19 36.31 -18.16
CA VAL A 124 -6.99 35.74 -19.51
C VAL A 124 -8.33 35.17 -20.01
N LYS A 125 -8.79 35.59 -21.19
CA LYS A 125 -10.08 35.15 -21.79
C LYS A 125 -9.95 33.88 -22.63
N ARG A 126 -8.96 33.79 -23.52
CA ARG A 126 -8.65 32.61 -24.35
C ARG A 126 -7.23 32.12 -24.11
N ILE A 127 -7.02 30.80 -24.18
CA ILE A 127 -5.73 30.16 -23.87
C ILE A 127 -5.43 29.19 -25.01
N SER A 128 -4.25 29.33 -25.62
CA SER A 128 -3.75 28.38 -26.63
C SER A 128 -3.35 27.05 -25.99
N GLY A 129 -3.44 25.96 -26.75
CA GLY A 129 -3.05 24.62 -26.28
C GLY A 129 -1.56 24.51 -25.87
N LEU A 130 -0.69 25.30 -26.50
CA LEU A 130 0.76 25.27 -26.22
C LEU A 130 1.12 25.88 -24.85
N ILE A 131 0.25 26.73 -24.30
CA ILE A 131 0.49 27.43 -23.02
C ILE A 131 0.59 26.45 -21.84
N TYR A 132 0.01 25.26 -21.93
CA TYR A 132 0.02 24.31 -20.82
C TYR A 132 1.42 23.78 -20.50
N GLU A 133 2.21 23.41 -21.52
CA GLU A 133 3.60 22.97 -21.30
C GLU A 133 4.51 24.15 -21.01
N GLU A 134 4.31 25.30 -21.68
CA GLU A 134 5.08 26.51 -21.41
C GLU A 134 4.94 26.96 -19.95
N THR A 135 3.71 26.98 -19.42
CA THR A 135 3.45 27.36 -18.02
C THR A 135 4.13 26.39 -17.06
N ARG A 136 4.19 25.10 -17.39
CA ARG A 136 4.89 24.10 -16.58
C ARG A 136 6.40 24.32 -16.59
N GLY A 137 6.98 24.65 -17.74
CA GLY A 137 8.39 25.02 -17.86
C GLY A 137 8.74 26.23 -16.99
N VAL A 138 7.97 27.31 -17.12
CA VAL A 138 8.17 28.53 -16.31
C VAL A 138 8.00 28.26 -14.82
N LEU A 139 6.98 27.48 -14.42
CA LEU A 139 6.76 27.13 -13.02
C LEU A 139 7.91 26.30 -12.45
N LYS A 140 8.46 25.36 -13.24
CA LYS A 140 9.60 24.55 -12.82
C LYS A 140 10.82 25.43 -12.56
N ILE A 141 11.16 26.32 -13.49
CA ILE A 141 12.30 27.26 -13.34
C ILE A 141 12.11 28.14 -12.09
N PHE A 142 10.89 28.66 -11.89
CA PHE A 142 10.59 29.47 -10.72
C PHE A 142 10.82 28.71 -9.41
N LEU A 143 10.28 27.49 -9.29
CA LEU A 143 10.44 26.67 -8.10
C LEU A 143 11.89 26.25 -7.87
N GLU A 144 12.63 25.89 -8.93
CA GLU A 144 14.05 25.53 -8.82
C GLU A 144 14.88 26.67 -8.24
N ASN A 145 14.64 27.91 -8.67
CA ASN A 145 15.36 29.06 -8.14
C ASN A 145 15.02 29.34 -6.68
N VAL A 146 13.74 29.33 -6.30
CA VAL A 146 13.31 29.58 -4.92
C VAL A 146 13.79 28.47 -3.98
N ILE A 147 13.65 27.21 -4.38
CA ILE A 147 14.04 26.06 -3.56
C ILE A 147 15.56 26.00 -3.39
N ARG A 148 16.34 26.32 -4.43
CA ARG A 148 17.81 26.37 -4.33
C ARG A 148 18.25 27.33 -3.23
N ASP A 149 17.73 28.56 -3.25
CA ASP A 149 18.04 29.57 -2.23
C ASP A 149 17.54 29.15 -0.83
N ALA A 150 16.33 28.58 -0.74
CA ALA A 150 15.77 28.13 0.54
C ALA A 150 16.61 27.02 1.18
N VAL A 151 17.06 26.04 0.37
CA VAL A 151 17.94 24.97 0.84
C VAL A 151 19.28 25.54 1.30
N THR A 152 19.84 26.54 0.60
CA THR A 152 21.07 27.23 1.05
C THR A 152 20.92 27.84 2.44
N TYR A 153 19.78 28.48 2.76
CA TYR A 153 19.52 28.99 4.11
C TYR A 153 19.39 27.86 5.15
N THR A 154 18.72 26.76 4.80
CA THR A 154 18.59 25.59 5.67
C THR A 154 19.95 24.96 6.00
N GLU A 155 20.82 24.82 4.99
CA GLU A 155 22.18 24.27 5.14
C GLU A 155 23.07 25.20 5.97
N HIS A 156 23.02 26.51 5.72
CA HIS A 156 23.75 27.51 6.50
C HIS A 156 23.39 27.44 7.99
N ALA A 157 22.12 27.21 8.31
CA ALA A 157 21.63 27.02 9.67
C ALA A 157 21.88 25.62 10.24
N ARG A 158 22.59 24.73 9.53
CA ARG A 158 22.89 23.33 9.90
C ARG A 158 21.63 22.51 10.22
N ARG A 159 20.50 22.84 9.58
CA ARG A 159 19.23 22.10 9.72
C ARG A 159 19.07 21.10 8.58
N LYS A 160 18.27 20.06 8.80
CA LYS A 160 17.84 19.11 7.75
C LYS A 160 16.41 19.35 7.27
N THR A 161 15.74 20.34 7.86
CA THR A 161 14.34 20.66 7.61
C THR A 161 14.24 22.09 7.11
N VAL A 162 13.71 22.25 5.90
CA VAL A 162 13.38 23.55 5.32
C VAL A 162 12.22 24.15 6.11
N THR A 163 12.39 25.37 6.60
CA THR A 163 11.37 26.10 7.37
C THR A 163 10.62 27.09 6.47
N ALA A 164 9.46 27.57 6.94
CA ALA A 164 8.74 28.64 6.24
C ALA A 164 9.61 29.90 6.08
N MET A 165 10.43 30.22 7.09
CA MET A 165 11.33 31.37 7.06
C MET A 165 12.42 31.25 6.00
N ASP A 166 12.96 30.06 5.76
CA ASP A 166 13.95 29.86 4.68
C ASP A 166 13.35 30.22 3.31
N VAL A 167 12.07 29.87 3.09
CA VAL A 167 11.34 30.21 1.86
C VAL A 167 11.02 31.70 1.79
N VAL A 168 10.61 32.32 2.90
CA VAL A 168 10.34 33.78 2.97
C VAL A 168 11.62 34.57 2.66
N TYR A 169 12.77 34.16 3.18
CA TYR A 169 14.05 34.80 2.91
C TYR A 169 14.51 34.59 1.46
N ALA A 170 14.38 33.39 0.91
CA ALA A 170 14.65 33.10 -0.50
C ALA A 170 13.82 33.99 -1.43
N LEU A 171 12.51 34.09 -1.17
CA LEU A 171 11.60 34.94 -1.94
C LEU A 171 11.93 36.42 -1.80
N LYS A 172 12.27 36.90 -0.60
CA LYS A 172 12.71 38.29 -0.36
C LYS A 172 13.99 38.62 -1.15
N ARG A 173 14.96 37.71 -1.18
CA ARG A 173 16.20 37.85 -1.96
C ARG A 173 15.94 37.97 -3.46
N GLN A 174 14.94 37.28 -3.97
CA GLN A 174 14.52 37.35 -5.39
C GLN A 174 13.56 38.51 -5.70
N GLY A 175 13.36 39.44 -4.75
CA GLY A 175 12.47 40.61 -4.94
C GLY A 175 10.98 40.27 -4.89
N ARG A 176 10.59 39.13 -4.33
CA ARG A 176 9.21 38.64 -4.27
C ARG A 176 8.72 38.46 -2.82
N THR A 177 8.72 39.53 -2.04
CA THR A 177 8.34 39.50 -0.62
C THR A 177 6.96 38.87 -0.39
N LEU A 178 6.90 37.86 0.48
CA LEU A 178 5.67 37.14 0.84
C LEU A 178 5.32 37.39 2.31
N TYR A 179 4.06 37.74 2.58
CA TYR A 179 3.54 38.01 3.93
C TYR A 179 2.70 36.85 4.46
N GLY A 180 2.57 36.74 5.79
CA GLY A 180 1.69 35.77 6.46
C GLY A 180 2.34 34.44 6.88
N PHE A 181 3.67 34.31 6.78
CA PHE A 181 4.40 33.06 7.03
C PHE A 181 5.55 33.18 8.07
N GLY A 182 5.56 34.25 8.87
CA GLY A 182 6.61 34.53 9.87
C GLY A 182 6.22 34.18 11.30
N GLY A 183 5.74 32.95 11.52
CA GLY A 183 5.38 32.42 12.84
C GLY A 183 6.52 31.72 13.56
#